data_AF-A0A226D461-F1
#
_entry.id   AF-A0A226D461-F1
#
_cell.length_a   1.000
_cell.length_b   1.000
_cell.length_c   1.000
_cell.angle_alpha   90.00
_cell.angle_beta   90.00
_cell.angle_gamma   90.00
#
_symmetry.space_group_name_H-M   'P 1'
#
loop_
_entity.id
_entity.type
_entity.pdbx_description
1 polymer ?
#
loop_
_entity_poly.entity_id
_entity_poly.type
_entity_poly.pdbx_seq_one_letter_code
_entity_poly.pdbx_strand_id
1 'polypeptide(L)'
;MLRNPSNQIVIIVVRPGQDFEICFPQSVRTSETSDGWVPTETMGCWPQIYFSGGNYVSAIQKVAPQWEIWCILQSTWEEASSTVANTNRLNGKTKNSLHQLALDVFFKTNITHTDNSNCMLDRHVQLKFNSANPPAKTAVVALDRNDVALVFTNFEGYQFLTCYAEPYISFDFYLSPYQTEAWVALGVSIFTIIALMTIVYHFLYKKDKQPFSAWLFVLASIFEEGGVLPSKVEKATFFRILLGIWSIMSVILTNGYNGIMISELNSPRRLYHPETFNDLACQGQIKNMLKVWHRNKQLMSLSDWTQFHNLVEFNSWVEGLSADLPEFLSVLGKLENDFQFSWIWSGNSLTAETLGDLNLFTPMHSFYPNAVSFFTENFSLAILQGSIEKEVVQCGKTVFIAKSSEIRMEYEFLTRKYPRKKFLLSDQAIQNYPTGLAFQFPLRSRVIQSFNGIVETGIWGHFESEETRVKNFNRTPAIVIEQSNNIILTNIATLNGALPTVFILTGIVGHVSDQMVKHAFLVVVGLYAAK
;
A
#
# COMPACT_ATOMS: atom_id res chain seq x y z
N MET A 1 -39.25 -28.65 25.36
CA MET A 1 -38.79 -28.55 23.95
C MET A 1 -38.73 -27.06 23.58
N LEU A 2 -37.54 -26.45 23.70
CA LEU A 2 -37.23 -25.11 23.19
C LEU A 2 -36.03 -25.23 22.28
N ARG A 3 -36.25 -25.89 21.13
CA ARG A 3 -35.39 -25.71 19.97
C ARG A 3 -36.33 -25.37 18.83
N ASN A 4 -36.82 -24.14 18.87
CA ASN A 4 -37.49 -23.55 17.73
C ASN A 4 -36.39 -22.79 16.95
N PRO A 5 -36.03 -23.20 15.73
CA PRO A 5 -35.02 -22.52 14.92
C PRO A 5 -35.46 -21.13 14.42
N SER A 6 -36.70 -20.73 14.70
CA SER A 6 -37.15 -19.35 14.52
C SER A 6 -36.99 -18.61 15.84
N ASN A 7 -36.28 -17.47 15.83
CA ASN A 7 -36.06 -16.50 16.93
C ASN A 7 -37.36 -16.00 17.58
N GLN A 8 -38.18 -16.90 18.10
CA GLN A 8 -39.31 -16.57 18.94
C GLN A 8 -38.73 -16.29 20.32
N ILE A 9 -38.76 -15.02 20.72
CA ILE A 9 -38.61 -14.67 22.13
C ILE A 9 -39.78 -15.35 22.83
N VAL A 10 -39.51 -16.48 23.47
CA VAL A 10 -40.50 -17.14 24.31
C VAL A 10 -40.56 -16.35 25.61
N ILE A 11 -41.43 -15.35 25.64
CA ILE A 11 -41.75 -14.61 26.84
C ILE A 11 -42.58 -15.55 27.72
N ILE A 12 -41.92 -16.22 28.66
CA ILE A 12 -42.61 -16.97 29.70
C ILE A 12 -43.14 -15.94 30.70
N VAL A 13 -44.40 -15.53 30.55
CA VAL A 13 -45.08 -14.67 31.53
C VAL A 13 -45.50 -15.53 32.71
N VAL A 14 -44.69 -15.51 33.76
CA VAL A 14 -44.98 -16.24 35.00
C VAL A 14 -45.88 -15.38 35.88
N ARG A 15 -46.97 -15.95 36.40
CA ARG A 15 -47.76 -15.30 37.47
C ARG A 15 -47.03 -15.44 38.81
N PRO A 16 -46.92 -14.37 39.61
CA PRO A 16 -46.31 -14.46 40.93
C PRO A 16 -47.00 -15.52 41.79
N GLY A 17 -46.21 -16.40 42.42
CA GLY A 17 -46.71 -17.45 43.32
C GLY A 17 -46.99 -18.82 42.67
N GLN A 18 -46.64 -19.03 41.39
CA GLN A 18 -46.67 -20.35 40.76
C GLN A 18 -45.26 -20.93 40.62
N ASP A 19 -45.11 -22.19 41.05
CA ASP A 19 -43.89 -22.95 40.81
C ASP A 19 -43.88 -23.48 39.38
N PHE A 20 -42.73 -23.38 38.71
CA PHE A 20 -42.52 -23.98 37.40
C PHE A 20 -41.17 -24.68 37.35
N GLU A 21 -41.16 -25.78 36.60
CA GLU A 21 -39.97 -26.56 36.31
C GLU A 21 -39.38 -26.08 34.99
N ILE A 22 -38.08 -25.78 34.97
CA ILE A 22 -37.38 -25.41 33.75
C ILE A 22 -36.55 -26.62 33.32
N CYS A 23 -36.89 -27.16 32.15
CA CYS A 23 -36.17 -28.26 31.53
C CYS A 23 -35.28 -27.74 30.41
N PHE A 24 -33.99 -28.06 30.49
CA PHE A 24 -33.06 -27.84 29.40
C PHE A 24 -32.69 -29.19 28.78
N PRO A 25 -32.59 -29.28 27.44
CA PRO A 25 -31.97 -30.45 26.83
C PRO A 25 -30.52 -30.52 27.34
N GLN A 26 -30.20 -31.60 28.06
CA GLN A 26 -28.82 -31.93 28.39
C GLN A 26 -28.29 -32.79 27.23
N SER A 27 -27.28 -32.26 26.54
CA SER A 27 -26.50 -33.08 25.61
C SER A 27 -25.71 -34.07 26.46
N VAL A 28 -26.11 -35.33 26.45
CA VAL A 28 -25.37 -36.42 27.09
C VAL A 28 -24.40 -36.98 26.06
N ARG A 29 -23.15 -37.24 26.49
CA ARG A 29 -22.12 -37.87 25.64
C ARG A 29 -22.72 -39.09 24.96
N THR A 30 -22.72 -39.03 23.64
CA THR A 30 -23.13 -40.09 22.73
C THR A 30 -22.26 -41.33 22.92
N SER A 31 -22.89 -42.50 23.00
CA SER A 31 -22.22 -43.77 22.76
C SER A 31 -22.10 -43.97 21.25
N GLU A 32 -20.91 -44.37 20.80
CA GLU A 32 -20.64 -44.68 19.39
C GLU A 32 -21.49 -45.87 18.94
N THR A 33 -22.47 -45.62 18.07
CA THR A 33 -23.24 -46.67 17.40
C THR A 33 -22.74 -46.85 15.96
N SER A 34 -22.82 -48.07 15.42
CA SER A 34 -22.34 -48.43 14.08
C SER A 34 -22.92 -47.59 12.93
N ASP A 35 -24.04 -46.90 13.16
CA ASP A 35 -24.76 -46.10 12.16
C ASP A 35 -24.48 -44.59 12.26
N GLY A 36 -23.46 -44.18 13.04
CA GLY A 36 -23.06 -42.79 13.21
C GLY A 36 -23.51 -42.17 14.53
N TRP A 37 -23.04 -40.95 14.79
CA TRP A 37 -23.28 -40.20 16.03
C TRP A 37 -24.71 -39.65 16.07
N VAL A 38 -25.62 -40.31 16.80
CA VAL A 38 -26.96 -39.75 17.09
C VAL A 38 -26.96 -39.16 18.50
N PRO A 39 -27.01 -37.82 18.66
CA PRO A 39 -27.11 -37.18 19.97
C PRO A 39 -28.40 -37.59 20.67
N THR A 40 -28.27 -38.30 21.81
CA THR A 40 -29.39 -38.57 22.70
C THR A 40 -29.56 -37.37 23.64
N GLU A 41 -30.49 -36.49 23.30
CA GLU A 41 -30.85 -35.36 24.16
C GLU A 41 -31.72 -35.87 25.32
N THR A 42 -31.15 -36.02 26.52
CA THR A 42 -31.97 -36.24 27.72
C THR A 42 -32.39 -34.89 28.29
N MET A 43 -33.66 -34.67 28.59
CA MET A 43 -34.08 -33.43 29.25
C MET A 43 -33.71 -33.47 30.74
N GLY A 44 -32.80 -32.59 31.15
CA GLY A 44 -32.50 -32.33 32.55
C GLY A 44 -33.43 -31.22 33.04
N CYS A 45 -34.37 -31.59 33.92
CA CYS A 45 -35.27 -30.64 34.55
C CYS A 45 -34.78 -30.28 35.94
N TRP A 46 -34.80 -28.99 36.27
CA TRP A 46 -34.38 -28.51 37.59
C TRP A 46 -35.61 -28.28 38.48
N PRO A 47 -35.59 -28.77 39.72
CA PRO A 47 -36.73 -28.60 40.62
C PRO A 47 -37.00 -27.11 40.90
N GLN A 48 -38.29 -26.83 41.03
CA GLN A 48 -38.98 -25.55 41.25
C GLN A 48 -38.07 -24.38 41.67
N ILE A 49 -37.94 -23.40 40.78
CA ILE A 49 -37.24 -22.14 41.08
C ILE A 49 -38.28 -21.10 41.46
N TYR A 50 -38.23 -20.58 42.68
CA TYR A 50 -39.12 -19.50 43.11
C TYR A 50 -38.68 -18.17 42.53
N PHE A 51 -39.50 -17.60 41.64
CA PHE A 51 -39.24 -16.30 41.03
C PHE A 51 -39.96 -15.20 41.81
N SER A 52 -39.20 -14.41 42.58
CA SER A 52 -39.67 -13.13 43.09
C SER A 52 -39.43 -12.04 42.03
N GLY A 53 -40.27 -11.00 42.00
CA GLY A 53 -40.34 -9.96 40.94
C GLY A 53 -39.08 -9.13 40.61
N GLY A 54 -37.90 -9.55 41.06
CA GLY A 54 -36.61 -9.01 40.63
C GLY A 54 -35.48 -10.05 40.56
N ASN A 55 -35.71 -11.33 40.91
CA ASN A 55 -34.64 -12.34 40.93
C ASN A 55 -34.46 -13.09 39.60
N TYR A 56 -35.37 -12.91 38.64
CA TYR A 56 -35.46 -13.74 37.43
C TYR A 56 -34.15 -13.79 36.65
N VAL A 57 -33.55 -12.63 36.39
CA VAL A 57 -32.28 -12.55 35.67
C VAL A 57 -31.17 -13.29 36.43
N SER A 58 -31.11 -13.15 37.76
CA SER A 58 -30.09 -13.80 38.61
C SER A 58 -30.31 -15.31 38.74
N ALA A 59 -31.56 -15.78 38.76
CA ALA A 59 -31.91 -17.18 38.86
C ALA A 59 -31.64 -17.90 37.54
N ILE A 60 -32.05 -17.31 36.40
CA ILE A 60 -31.69 -17.83 35.08
C ILE A 60 -30.16 -17.81 34.87
N GLN A 61 -29.45 -16.79 35.35
CA GLN A 61 -27.99 -16.77 35.30
C GLN A 61 -27.32 -17.91 36.06
N LYS A 62 -27.90 -18.36 37.19
CA LYS A 62 -27.38 -19.51 37.94
C LYS A 62 -27.69 -20.85 37.27
N VAL A 63 -28.73 -20.90 36.45
CA VAL A 63 -29.31 -22.14 35.90
C VAL A 63 -28.89 -22.37 34.45
N ALA A 64 -28.54 -21.31 33.71
CA ALA A 64 -27.96 -21.43 32.38
C ALA A 64 -26.80 -22.44 32.43
N PRO A 65 -26.79 -23.47 31.57
CA PRO A 65 -25.88 -24.59 31.70
C PRO A 65 -24.43 -24.09 31.70
N GLN A 66 -23.66 -24.44 32.75
CA GLN A 66 -22.23 -24.13 32.83
C GLN A 66 -21.38 -24.94 31.83
N TRP A 67 -22.02 -25.82 31.07
CA TRP A 67 -21.39 -26.71 30.13
C TRP A 67 -21.40 -26.02 28.77
N GLU A 68 -20.30 -25.36 28.46
CA GLU A 68 -20.03 -24.83 27.14
C GLU A 68 -19.22 -25.87 26.37
N ILE A 69 -19.70 -26.24 25.17
CA ILE A 69 -18.91 -27.00 24.20
C ILE A 69 -18.52 -26.01 23.12
N TRP A 70 -17.22 -25.87 22.89
CA TRP A 70 -16.68 -25.04 21.82
C TRP A 70 -15.99 -25.90 20.77
N CYS A 71 -16.18 -25.54 19.51
CA CYS A 71 -15.50 -26.10 18.36
C CYS A 71 -14.47 -25.09 17.84
N ILE A 72 -13.21 -25.48 17.70
CA ILE A 72 -12.21 -24.62 17.04
C ILE A 72 -12.33 -24.86 15.54
N LEU A 73 -12.74 -23.81 14.81
CA LEU A 73 -12.74 -23.84 13.36
C LEU A 73 -11.29 -23.68 12.89
N GLN A 74 -10.63 -24.80 12.59
CA GLN A 74 -9.32 -24.78 11.97
C GLN A 74 -9.45 -24.29 10.53
N SER A 75 -8.77 -23.20 10.18
CA SER A 75 -8.75 -22.75 8.80
C SER A 75 -7.98 -23.77 7.97
N THR A 76 -8.62 -24.32 6.94
CA THR A 76 -8.07 -25.32 6.01
C THR A 76 -6.73 -24.90 5.38
N TRP A 77 -6.44 -23.60 5.32
CA TRP A 77 -5.18 -23.04 4.83
C TRP A 77 -3.95 -23.38 5.68
N GLU A 78 -4.10 -23.64 6.98
CA GLU A 78 -2.97 -23.97 7.87
C GLU A 78 -2.49 -25.42 7.68
N GLU A 79 -3.40 -26.34 7.33
CA GLU A 79 -3.04 -27.74 7.07
C GLU A 79 -2.12 -27.87 5.85
N ALA A 80 -2.33 -27.08 4.79
CA ALA A 80 -1.47 -27.05 3.60
C ALA A 80 -0.02 -26.61 3.92
N SER A 81 0.17 -25.75 4.92
CA SER A 81 1.50 -25.30 5.33
C SER A 81 2.26 -26.30 6.22
N SER A 82 1.53 -27.18 6.93
CA SER A 82 2.10 -28.09 7.92
C SER A 82 2.61 -29.42 7.36
N THR A 83 2.13 -29.84 6.18
CA THR A 83 2.57 -31.08 5.52
C THR A 83 4.03 -31.04 5.04
N VAL A 84 4.65 -29.85 4.99
CA VAL A 84 6.05 -29.66 4.56
C VAL A 84 7.06 -29.78 5.72
N ALA A 85 6.61 -29.85 6.97
CA ALA A 85 7.50 -29.92 8.15
C ALA A 85 7.80 -31.34 8.64
N ASN A 86 7.77 -32.36 7.77
CA ASN A 86 8.15 -33.74 8.09
C ASN A 86 9.68 -33.98 8.06
N THR A 87 10.47 -33.00 8.49
CA THR A 87 11.87 -33.24 8.85
C THR A 87 11.95 -33.58 10.33
N ASN A 88 12.14 -34.87 10.61
CA ASN A 88 12.46 -35.45 11.91
C ASN A 88 13.68 -34.77 12.54
N ARG A 89 13.50 -33.65 13.25
CA ARG A 89 14.39 -33.11 14.30
C ARG A 89 13.86 -31.78 14.79
N LEU A 90 12.99 -31.82 15.80
CA LEU A 90 12.88 -30.76 16.81
C LEU A 90 12.29 -31.39 18.08
N ASN A 91 13.19 -31.99 18.87
CA ASN A 91 12.92 -32.45 20.23
C ASN A 91 12.51 -31.25 21.11
N GLY A 92 11.34 -31.32 21.74
CA GLY A 92 11.14 -30.86 23.11
C GLY A 92 11.01 -29.35 23.39
N LYS A 93 10.87 -28.47 22.39
CA LYS A 93 10.34 -27.11 22.63
C LYS A 93 8.87 -27.10 22.25
N THR A 94 8.02 -26.90 23.25
CA THR A 94 6.59 -26.61 23.11
C THR A 94 6.34 -25.78 21.86
N LYS A 95 5.59 -26.34 20.90
CA LYS A 95 5.10 -25.57 19.76
C LYS A 95 4.16 -24.51 20.34
N ASN A 96 4.70 -23.32 20.57
CA ASN A 96 3.98 -22.12 21.00
C ASN A 96 3.09 -21.65 19.83
N SER A 97 2.09 -22.45 19.44
CA SER A 97 1.11 -22.06 18.43
C SER A 97 -0.08 -21.36 19.09
N LEU A 98 -0.73 -20.47 18.33
CA LEU A 98 -1.98 -19.84 18.76
C LEU A 98 -3.06 -20.86 19.14
N HIS A 99 -3.06 -22.00 18.45
CA HIS A 99 -3.94 -23.11 18.78
C HIS A 99 -3.67 -23.68 20.19
N GLN A 100 -2.40 -23.87 20.58
CA GLN A 100 -2.07 -24.31 21.95
C GLN A 100 -2.47 -23.27 22.99
N LEU A 101 -2.21 -21.98 22.72
CA LEU A 101 -2.67 -20.90 23.59
C LEU A 101 -4.19 -20.93 23.76
N ALA A 102 -4.94 -21.13 22.67
CA ALA A 102 -6.39 -21.26 22.73
C ALA A 102 -6.84 -22.46 23.57
N LEU A 103 -6.22 -23.64 23.40
CA LEU A 103 -6.49 -24.82 24.22
C LEU A 103 -6.22 -24.58 25.70
N ASP A 104 -5.16 -23.84 26.05
CA ASP A 104 -4.88 -23.45 27.44
C ASP A 104 -5.98 -22.54 28.02
N VAL A 105 -6.57 -21.65 27.21
CA VAL A 105 -7.75 -20.84 27.63
C VAL A 105 -8.95 -21.74 27.90
N PHE A 106 -9.24 -22.68 27.01
CA PHE A 106 -10.36 -23.62 27.17
C PHE A 106 -10.17 -24.50 28.42
N PHE A 107 -8.96 -25.02 28.62
CA PHE A 107 -8.61 -25.82 29.79
C PHE A 107 -8.76 -25.03 31.09
N LYS A 108 -8.21 -23.81 31.15
CA LYS A 108 -8.27 -22.94 32.33
C LYS A 108 -9.69 -22.50 32.68
N THR A 109 -10.58 -22.42 31.69
CA THR A 109 -12.00 -22.06 31.89
C THR A 109 -12.88 -23.27 32.24
N ASN A 110 -12.31 -24.48 32.30
CA ASN A 110 -13.02 -25.75 32.53
C ASN A 110 -14.11 -26.02 31.47
N ILE A 111 -13.77 -25.75 30.22
CA ILE A 111 -14.69 -25.82 29.08
C ILE A 111 -14.25 -26.95 28.15
N THR A 112 -15.22 -27.75 27.70
CA THR A 112 -14.97 -28.87 26.80
C THR A 112 -14.81 -28.36 25.38
N HIS A 113 -13.73 -28.78 24.72
CA HIS A 113 -13.46 -28.50 23.33
C HIS A 113 -13.65 -29.76 22.46
N THR A 114 -14.11 -29.60 21.23
CA THR A 114 -14.17 -30.67 20.21
C THR A 114 -13.44 -30.24 18.94
N ASP A 115 -12.47 -31.05 18.49
CA ASP A 115 -11.73 -30.88 17.23
C ASP A 115 -12.52 -31.42 16.00
N ASN A 116 -13.84 -31.53 16.08
CA ASN A 116 -14.62 -32.14 15.01
C ASN A 116 -14.74 -31.19 13.81
N SER A 117 -14.48 -31.70 12.60
CA SER A 117 -14.62 -30.93 11.35
C SER A 117 -16.05 -30.49 11.06
N ASN A 118 -17.06 -31.13 11.68
CA ASN A 118 -18.46 -30.79 11.55
C ASN A 118 -18.98 -29.93 12.73
N CYS A 119 -18.57 -28.65 12.80
CA CYS A 119 -19.05 -27.70 13.81
C CYS A 119 -20.46 -27.11 13.51
N MET A 120 -21.37 -27.82 12.83
CA MET A 120 -22.57 -27.21 12.21
C MET A 120 -23.59 -26.60 13.19
N LEU A 121 -23.62 -27.04 14.47
CA LEU A 121 -24.63 -26.61 15.45
C LEU A 121 -24.03 -26.16 16.79
N ASP A 122 -22.70 -26.11 16.89
CA ASP A 122 -21.99 -25.81 18.13
C ASP A 122 -21.50 -24.36 18.16
N ARG A 123 -21.28 -23.84 19.39
CA ARG A 123 -20.49 -22.61 19.57
C ARG A 123 -19.13 -22.88 18.97
N HIS A 124 -18.67 -22.02 18.07
CA HIS A 124 -17.36 -22.20 17.49
C HIS A 124 -16.56 -20.90 17.48
N VAL A 125 -15.26 -21.08 17.61
CA VAL A 125 -14.29 -20.00 17.54
C VAL A 125 -13.46 -20.19 16.28
N GLN A 126 -13.39 -19.13 15.49
CA GLN A 126 -12.39 -18.98 14.45
C GLN A 126 -11.22 -18.23 15.08
N LEU A 127 -10.10 -18.93 15.30
CA LEU A 127 -8.92 -18.37 15.97
C LEU A 127 -8.21 -17.29 15.15
N LYS A 128 -8.48 -17.23 13.84
CA LYS A 128 -7.94 -16.21 12.96
C LYS A 128 -8.93 -15.91 11.84
N PHE A 129 -9.48 -14.70 11.84
CA PHE A 129 -10.20 -14.14 10.70
C PHE A 129 -9.40 -13.01 10.06
N ASN A 130 -9.52 -12.87 8.74
CA ASN A 130 -8.90 -11.81 7.94
C ASN A 130 -9.72 -11.54 6.67
N SER A 131 -9.22 -10.76 5.72
CA SER A 131 -9.91 -10.41 4.47
C SER A 131 -10.21 -11.64 3.59
N ALA A 132 -9.25 -12.57 3.47
CA ALA A 132 -9.33 -13.79 2.67
C ALA A 132 -10.18 -14.88 3.33
N ASN A 133 -10.17 -14.92 4.67
CA ASN A 133 -10.97 -15.81 5.51
C ASN A 133 -11.83 -14.96 6.47
N PRO A 134 -12.84 -14.25 5.97
CA PRO A 134 -13.70 -13.43 6.81
C PRO A 134 -14.40 -14.30 7.86
N PRO A 135 -14.87 -13.70 8.98
CA PRO A 135 -15.68 -14.40 9.97
C PRO A 135 -16.74 -15.22 9.25
N ALA A 136 -16.68 -16.54 9.40
CA ALA A 136 -17.42 -17.47 8.57
C ALA A 136 -18.89 -17.04 8.39
N LYS A 137 -19.28 -16.62 7.19
CA LYS A 137 -20.68 -16.67 6.73
C LYS A 137 -20.99 -18.08 6.19
N THR A 138 -20.37 -19.12 6.74
CA THR A 138 -20.51 -20.49 6.23
C THR A 138 -21.98 -20.86 6.20
N ALA A 139 -22.54 -20.92 4.99
CA ALA A 139 -23.71 -21.69 4.56
C ALA A 139 -24.97 -21.72 5.44
N VAL A 140 -25.15 -20.82 6.40
CA VAL A 140 -26.43 -20.59 7.09
C VAL A 140 -27.01 -19.26 6.58
N VAL A 141 -27.18 -19.18 5.27
CA VAL A 141 -28.03 -18.18 4.61
C VAL A 141 -29.52 -18.47 4.88
N ALA A 142 -29.88 -19.55 5.58
CA ALA A 142 -31.27 -19.98 5.70
C ALA A 142 -31.97 -19.67 7.04
N LEU A 143 -31.26 -19.32 8.13
CA LEU A 143 -31.91 -19.11 9.44
C LEU A 143 -31.32 -17.89 10.17
N ASP A 144 -31.91 -16.73 9.88
CA ASP A 144 -32.04 -15.53 10.72
C ASP A 144 -31.02 -15.31 11.88
N ARG A 145 -30.07 -14.38 11.63
CA ARG A 145 -29.35 -13.49 12.58
C ARG A 145 -28.25 -14.06 13.52
N ASN A 146 -27.00 -13.94 13.05
CA ASN A 146 -25.96 -12.99 13.50
C ASN A 146 -25.62 -12.79 14.99
N ASP A 147 -25.56 -13.84 15.80
CA ASP A 147 -24.85 -13.77 17.08
C ASP A 147 -23.35 -14.05 16.86
N VAL A 148 -22.61 -13.06 16.34
CA VAL A 148 -21.13 -13.13 16.19
C VAL A 148 -20.49 -12.06 17.07
N ALA A 149 -19.58 -12.48 17.96
CA ALA A 149 -18.69 -11.55 18.66
C ALA A 149 -17.32 -11.56 17.99
N LEU A 150 -16.80 -10.36 17.71
CA LEU A 150 -15.47 -10.16 17.15
C LEU A 150 -14.57 -9.58 18.22
N VAL A 151 -13.38 -10.18 18.36
CA VAL A 151 -12.30 -9.66 19.20
C VAL A 151 -11.18 -9.28 18.27
N PHE A 152 -10.98 -7.97 18.10
CA PHE A 152 -9.97 -7.43 17.19
C PHE A 152 -8.59 -7.49 17.84
N THR A 153 -7.62 -8.06 17.13
CA THR A 153 -6.22 -8.13 17.57
C THR A 153 -5.38 -7.09 16.86
N ASN A 154 -5.63 -6.86 15.57
CA ASN A 154 -4.90 -5.90 14.76
C ASN A 154 -5.73 -5.42 13.55
N PHE A 155 -5.18 -4.47 12.79
CA PHE A 155 -5.62 -4.15 11.44
C PHE A 155 -4.53 -4.56 10.47
N GLU A 156 -4.90 -5.37 9.49
CA GLU A 156 -3.98 -5.88 8.48
C GLU A 156 -4.44 -5.40 7.11
N GLY A 157 -3.50 -4.87 6.33
CA GLY A 157 -3.71 -4.49 4.95
C GLY A 157 -2.61 -5.05 4.08
N TYR A 158 -2.78 -4.95 2.76
CA TYR A 158 -1.75 -5.34 1.82
C TYR A 158 -0.82 -4.17 1.56
N GLN A 159 0.46 -4.44 1.68
CA GLN A 159 1.54 -3.53 1.33
C GLN A 159 2.35 -4.16 0.20
N PHE A 160 3.20 -3.39 -0.44
CA PHE A 160 4.14 -3.91 -1.41
C PHE A 160 5.58 -3.57 -1.04
N LEU A 161 6.47 -4.42 -1.52
CA LEU A 161 7.91 -4.32 -1.35
C LEU A 161 8.57 -4.35 -2.72
N THR A 162 9.50 -3.46 -2.97
CA THR A 162 10.27 -3.46 -4.22
C THR A 162 11.68 -2.97 -3.99
N CYS A 163 12.59 -3.31 -4.90
CA CYS A 163 13.87 -2.60 -5.05
C CYS A 163 14.00 -1.93 -6.42
N TYR A 164 12.90 -1.86 -7.17
CA TYR A 164 12.84 -1.13 -8.42
C TYR A 164 12.99 0.37 -8.16
N ALA A 165 13.77 1.00 -9.01
CA ALA A 165 14.00 2.43 -8.99
C ALA A 165 14.25 2.90 -10.41
N GLU A 166 13.44 3.85 -10.89
CA GLU A 166 13.62 4.47 -12.19
C GLU A 166 14.49 5.74 -12.06
N PRO A 167 15.57 5.87 -12.86
CA PRO A 167 16.34 7.10 -12.88
C PRO A 167 15.51 8.21 -13.52
N TYR A 168 14.88 9.05 -12.70
CA TYR A 168 14.11 10.20 -13.18
C TYR A 168 15.05 11.40 -13.40
N ILE A 169 15.05 11.94 -14.62
CA ILE A 169 15.72 13.20 -14.94
C ILE A 169 14.64 14.28 -14.95
N SER A 170 14.51 15.03 -13.86
CA SER A 170 13.77 16.29 -13.87
C SER A 170 14.64 17.38 -14.49
N PHE A 171 14.06 18.39 -15.14
CA PHE A 171 14.80 19.63 -15.47
C PHE A 171 14.94 20.56 -14.26
N ASP A 172 14.31 20.19 -13.14
CA ASP A 172 14.29 20.97 -11.90
C ASP A 172 15.69 21.18 -11.31
N PHE A 173 16.65 20.29 -11.62
CA PHE A 173 18.04 20.44 -11.16
C PHE A 173 18.73 21.71 -11.71
N TYR A 174 18.22 22.32 -12.79
CA TYR A 174 18.75 23.60 -13.29
C TYR A 174 18.26 24.79 -12.48
N LEU A 175 17.11 24.68 -11.83
CA LEU A 175 16.52 25.74 -11.01
C LEU A 175 16.83 25.57 -9.52
N SER A 176 17.13 24.33 -9.10
CA SER A 176 17.43 23.97 -7.70
C SER A 176 18.68 24.61 -7.06
N PRO A 177 19.73 25.06 -7.79
CA PRO A 177 20.93 25.60 -7.14
C PRO A 177 20.65 26.82 -6.26
N TYR A 178 19.61 27.58 -6.59
CA TYR A 178 19.17 28.74 -5.84
C TYR A 178 17.72 28.61 -5.41
N GLN A 179 17.44 29.04 -4.19
CA GLN A 179 16.08 29.17 -3.70
C GLN A 179 15.33 30.23 -4.52
N THR A 180 14.00 30.12 -4.58
CA THR A 180 13.13 31.03 -5.35
C THR A 180 13.37 32.50 -4.98
N GLU A 181 13.64 32.78 -3.71
CA GLU A 181 13.96 34.11 -3.18
C GLU A 181 15.24 34.68 -3.79
N ALA A 182 16.26 33.85 -4.00
CA ALA A 182 17.52 34.25 -4.61
C ALA A 182 17.35 34.56 -6.10
N TRP A 183 16.53 33.79 -6.82
CA TRP A 183 16.17 34.11 -8.22
C TRP A 183 15.42 35.43 -8.34
N VAL A 184 14.46 35.69 -7.45
CA VAL A 184 13.73 36.96 -7.40
C VAL A 184 14.68 38.12 -7.07
N ALA A 185 15.54 37.95 -6.07
CA ALA A 185 16.54 38.96 -5.71
C ALA A 185 17.53 39.24 -6.86
N LEU A 186 17.97 38.19 -7.57
CA LEU A 186 18.81 38.32 -8.76
C LEU A 186 18.10 39.13 -9.84
N GLY A 187 16.85 38.78 -10.19
CA GLY A 187 16.05 39.52 -11.16
C GLY A 187 15.85 41.00 -10.81
N VAL A 188 15.54 41.28 -9.54
CA VAL A 188 15.41 42.66 -9.04
C VAL A 188 16.74 43.41 -9.13
N SER A 189 17.86 42.79 -8.74
CA SER A 189 19.19 43.40 -8.81
C SER A 189 19.60 43.74 -10.25
N ILE A 190 19.38 42.81 -11.19
CA ILE A 190 19.61 43.02 -12.62
C ILE A 190 18.81 44.21 -13.13
N PHE A 191 17.49 44.22 -12.83
CA PHE A 191 16.61 45.29 -13.27
C PHE A 191 17.04 46.65 -12.70
N THR A 192 17.36 46.71 -11.41
CA THR A 192 17.82 47.96 -10.77
C THR A 192 19.12 48.49 -11.36
N ILE A 193 20.09 47.62 -11.66
CA ILE A 193 21.36 48.02 -12.28
C ILE A 193 21.13 48.52 -13.70
N ILE A 194 20.33 47.81 -14.50
CA ILE A 194 19.98 48.25 -15.86
C ILE A 194 19.30 49.62 -15.81
N ALA A 195 18.29 49.80 -14.95
CA ALA A 195 17.59 51.07 -14.81
C ALA A 195 18.54 52.21 -14.39
N LEU A 196 19.38 51.99 -13.38
CA LEU A 196 20.34 52.98 -12.90
C LEU A 196 21.34 53.37 -13.98
N MET A 197 21.90 52.38 -14.69
CA MET A 197 22.83 52.59 -15.81
C MET A 197 22.17 53.40 -16.93
N THR A 198 20.94 53.04 -17.32
CA THR A 198 20.21 53.74 -18.39
C THR A 198 19.85 55.17 -18.00
N ILE A 199 19.42 55.40 -16.75
CA ILE A 199 19.08 56.74 -16.24
C ILE A 199 20.33 57.62 -16.23
N VAL A 200 21.41 57.17 -15.59
CA VAL A 200 22.65 57.95 -15.49
C VAL A 200 23.25 58.22 -16.86
N TYR A 201 23.21 57.23 -17.75
CA TYR A 201 23.63 57.39 -19.13
C TYR A 201 22.81 58.47 -19.85
N HIS A 202 21.48 58.43 -19.75
CA HIS A 202 20.60 59.40 -20.39
C HIS A 202 20.79 60.83 -19.85
N PHE A 203 21.02 60.98 -18.54
CA PHE A 203 21.22 62.29 -17.91
C PHE A 203 22.60 62.89 -18.21
N LEU A 204 23.69 62.10 -18.11
CA LEU A 204 25.05 62.61 -18.27
C LEU A 204 25.48 62.75 -19.74
N TYR A 205 24.93 61.94 -20.64
CA TYR A 205 25.39 61.84 -22.04
C TYR A 205 24.33 62.20 -23.07
N LYS A 206 23.27 62.93 -22.68
CA LYS A 206 22.15 63.36 -23.55
C LYS A 206 22.58 63.99 -24.90
N LYS A 207 23.78 64.57 -24.98
CA LYS A 207 24.31 65.23 -26.19
C LYS A 207 25.10 64.30 -27.12
N ASP A 208 25.55 63.15 -26.65
CA ASP A 208 26.32 62.19 -27.45
C ASP A 208 25.37 61.15 -28.05
N LYS A 209 25.34 61.03 -29.39
CA LYS A 209 24.47 60.08 -30.11
C LYS A 209 25.00 58.64 -30.15
N GLN A 210 25.93 58.25 -29.28
CA GLN A 210 26.47 56.89 -29.31
C GLN A 210 25.45 55.91 -28.72
N PRO A 211 24.99 54.87 -29.44
CA PRO A 211 24.08 53.89 -28.85
C PRO A 211 24.81 53.05 -27.80
N PHE A 212 24.28 52.98 -26.56
CA PHE A 212 24.76 52.08 -25.51
C PHE A 212 23.61 51.22 -25.00
N SER A 213 23.80 49.90 -25.02
CA SER A 213 22.81 48.92 -24.55
C SER A 213 23.21 48.36 -23.18
N ALA A 214 22.76 49.03 -22.11
CA ALA A 214 23.10 48.65 -20.74
C ALA A 214 22.64 47.23 -20.38
N TRP A 215 21.48 46.80 -20.89
CA TRP A 215 20.93 45.47 -20.60
C TRP A 215 21.77 44.33 -21.18
N LEU A 216 22.28 44.49 -22.41
CA LEU A 216 23.16 43.48 -23.03
C LEU A 216 24.47 43.33 -22.26
N PHE A 217 25.04 44.44 -21.78
CA PHE A 217 26.28 44.40 -20.99
C PHE A 217 26.07 43.64 -19.67
N VAL A 218 24.98 43.95 -18.96
CA VAL A 218 24.65 43.30 -17.68
C VAL A 218 24.40 41.80 -17.89
N LEU A 219 23.65 41.41 -18.92
CA LEU A 219 23.44 40.00 -19.23
C LEU A 219 24.73 39.29 -19.64
N ALA A 220 25.55 39.89 -20.52
CA ALA A 220 26.82 39.32 -20.94
C ALA A 220 27.71 39.00 -19.73
N SER A 221 27.80 39.93 -18.76
CA SER A 221 28.58 39.69 -17.54
C SER A 221 28.07 38.55 -16.64
N ILE A 222 26.77 38.23 -16.66
CA ILE A 222 26.20 37.06 -15.96
C ILE A 222 26.55 35.77 -16.69
N PHE A 223 26.69 35.80 -18.00
CA PHE A 223 27.14 34.64 -18.76
C PHE A 223 28.67 34.52 -18.81
N GLU A 224 29.38 35.28 -17.98
CA GLU A 224 30.85 35.39 -17.98
C GLU A 224 31.43 35.83 -19.33
N GLU A 225 30.62 36.53 -20.13
CA GLU A 225 30.98 37.07 -21.44
C GLU A 225 31.33 38.57 -21.36
N GLY A 226 32.26 38.99 -22.21
CA GLY A 226 32.70 40.39 -22.29
C GLY A 226 31.75 41.25 -23.11
N GLY A 227 31.21 42.32 -22.51
CA GLY A 227 30.45 43.35 -23.24
C GLY A 227 31.32 44.51 -23.72
N VAL A 228 30.99 45.08 -24.88
CA VAL A 228 31.69 46.27 -25.41
C VAL A 228 31.14 47.53 -24.74
N LEU A 229 31.99 48.27 -24.03
CA LEU A 229 31.66 49.56 -23.41
C LEU A 229 32.22 50.73 -24.24
N PRO A 230 31.44 51.80 -24.50
CA PRO A 230 31.97 53.00 -25.11
C PRO A 230 33.06 53.64 -24.23
N SER A 231 34.18 54.04 -24.83
CA SER A 231 35.36 54.56 -24.11
C SER A 231 35.08 55.79 -23.22
N LYS A 232 34.03 56.56 -23.53
CA LYS A 232 33.58 57.69 -22.69
C LYS A 232 32.88 57.24 -21.41
N VAL A 233 32.07 56.19 -21.49
CA VAL A 233 31.33 55.60 -20.36
C VAL A 233 32.30 54.83 -19.47
N GLU A 234 33.24 54.11 -20.08
CA GLU A 234 34.27 53.34 -19.37
C GLU A 234 35.19 54.21 -18.51
N LYS A 235 35.45 55.47 -18.90
CA LYS A 235 36.28 56.41 -18.15
C LYS A 235 35.56 57.06 -16.97
N ALA A 236 34.23 57.03 -16.93
CA ALA A 236 33.48 57.67 -15.87
C ALA A 236 33.55 56.86 -14.57
N THR A 237 33.94 57.53 -13.48
CA THR A 237 34.17 56.91 -12.17
C THR A 237 32.94 56.17 -11.64
N PHE A 238 31.75 56.72 -11.85
CA PHE A 238 30.49 56.10 -11.44
C PHE A 238 30.28 54.71 -12.09
N PHE A 239 30.44 54.64 -13.42
CA PHE A 239 30.28 53.40 -14.17
C PHE A 239 31.34 52.37 -13.79
N ARG A 240 32.59 52.80 -13.55
CA ARG A 240 33.66 51.88 -13.09
C ARG A 240 33.36 51.23 -11.75
N ILE A 241 32.88 52.01 -10.78
CA ILE A 241 32.57 51.47 -9.45
C ILE A 241 31.35 50.54 -9.53
N LEU A 242 30.28 50.97 -10.21
CA LEU A 242 29.05 50.19 -10.33
C LEU A 242 29.28 48.88 -11.08
N LEU A 243 29.93 48.93 -12.25
CA LEU A 243 30.26 47.75 -13.05
C LEU A 243 31.30 46.88 -12.34
N GLY A 244 32.26 47.47 -11.62
CA GLY A 244 33.25 46.70 -10.85
C GLY A 244 32.59 45.87 -9.75
N ILE A 245 31.69 46.47 -8.96
CA ILE A 245 30.93 45.76 -7.93
C ILE A 245 30.04 44.68 -8.56
N TRP A 246 29.33 45.03 -9.65
CA TRP A 246 28.47 44.09 -10.36
C TRP A 246 29.25 42.90 -10.94
N SER A 247 30.40 43.12 -11.58
CA SER A 247 31.22 42.05 -12.14
C SER A 247 31.75 41.11 -11.06
N ILE A 248 32.19 41.63 -9.91
CA ILE A 248 32.61 40.79 -8.78
C ILE A 248 31.42 39.94 -8.29
N MET A 249 30.24 40.54 -8.12
CA MET A 249 29.04 39.82 -7.69
C MET A 249 28.61 38.77 -8.73
N SER A 250 28.66 39.11 -10.01
CA SER A 250 28.31 38.23 -11.11
C SER A 250 29.17 36.96 -11.09
N VAL A 251 30.49 37.12 -11.00
CA VAL A 251 31.45 36.01 -10.92
C VAL A 251 31.21 35.13 -9.68
N ILE A 252 30.86 35.72 -8.53
CA ILE A 252 30.55 34.95 -7.32
C ILE A 252 29.27 34.11 -7.53
N LEU A 253 28.24 34.71 -8.12
CA LEU A 253 26.97 34.04 -8.38
C LEU A 253 27.13 32.94 -9.44
N THR A 254 27.77 33.20 -10.57
CA THR A 254 27.97 32.18 -11.62
C THR A 254 28.79 31.00 -11.12
N ASN A 255 29.88 31.25 -10.39
CA ASN A 255 30.68 30.18 -9.80
C ASN A 255 29.94 29.42 -8.71
N GLY A 256 29.13 30.10 -7.89
CA GLY A 256 28.28 29.44 -6.89
C GLY A 256 27.23 28.53 -7.53
N TYR A 257 26.54 29.03 -8.55
CA TYR A 257 25.58 28.27 -9.35
C TYR A 257 26.24 27.03 -9.98
N ASN A 258 27.36 27.23 -10.70
CA ASN A 258 28.09 26.15 -11.35
C ASN A 258 28.58 25.11 -10.34
N GLY A 259 29.10 25.54 -9.19
CA GLY A 259 29.58 24.66 -8.12
C GLY A 259 28.47 23.78 -7.55
N ILE A 260 27.31 24.36 -7.22
CA ILE A 260 26.16 23.60 -6.70
C ILE A 260 25.60 22.67 -7.78
N MET A 261 25.44 23.17 -9.01
CA MET A 261 24.95 22.37 -10.15
C MET A 261 25.85 21.16 -10.42
N ILE A 262 27.18 21.33 -10.44
CA ILE A 262 28.14 20.23 -10.61
C ILE A 262 28.07 19.25 -9.43
N SER A 263 27.94 19.76 -8.20
CA SER A 263 27.79 18.92 -7.00
C SER A 263 26.54 18.04 -7.07
N GLU A 264 25.41 18.61 -7.48
CA GLU A 264 24.16 17.86 -7.67
C GLU A 264 24.28 16.83 -8.79
N LEU A 265 24.94 17.16 -9.89
CA LEU A 265 25.20 16.22 -11.00
C LEU A 265 26.10 15.05 -10.61
N ASN A 266 26.99 15.25 -9.63
CA ASN A 266 27.86 14.21 -9.09
C ASN A 266 27.21 13.43 -7.93
N SER A 267 26.13 13.94 -7.34
CA SER A 267 25.40 13.23 -6.29
C SER A 267 24.64 12.02 -6.88
N PRO A 268 24.46 10.92 -6.13
CA PRO A 268 23.60 9.83 -6.56
C PRO A 268 22.22 10.38 -6.89
N ARG A 269 21.80 10.23 -8.15
CA ARG A 269 20.55 10.82 -8.63
C ARG A 269 19.38 10.40 -7.76
N ARG A 270 18.43 11.33 -7.59
CA ARG A 270 17.12 10.99 -7.02
C ARG A 270 16.51 9.91 -7.89
N LEU A 271 16.39 8.74 -7.30
CA LEU A 271 15.74 7.59 -7.90
C LEU A 271 14.26 7.72 -7.61
N TYR A 272 13.44 7.66 -8.65
CA TYR A 272 12.00 7.54 -8.46
C TYR A 272 11.70 6.08 -8.11
N HIS A 273 11.02 5.87 -7.01
CA HIS A 273 10.54 4.56 -6.60
C HIS A 273 9.05 4.64 -6.33
N PRO A 274 8.28 3.58 -6.61
CA PRO A 274 6.87 3.56 -6.27
C PRO A 274 6.73 3.54 -4.74
N GLU A 275 6.01 4.52 -4.19
CA GLU A 275 5.73 4.62 -2.75
C GLU A 275 4.29 4.19 -2.44
N THR A 276 3.40 4.34 -3.41
CA THR A 276 1.97 4.07 -3.30
C THR A 276 1.49 3.09 -4.36
N PHE A 277 0.36 2.41 -4.12
CA PHE A 277 -0.23 1.49 -5.11
C PHE A 277 -0.70 2.21 -6.38
N ASN A 278 -0.97 3.52 -6.29
CA ASN A 278 -1.28 4.33 -7.46
C ASN A 278 -0.10 4.45 -8.44
N ASP A 279 1.13 4.33 -7.94
CA ASP A 279 2.35 4.34 -8.76
C ASP A 279 2.55 3.01 -9.51
N LEU A 280 1.89 1.94 -9.04
CA LEU A 280 1.88 0.63 -9.68
C LEU A 280 0.81 0.49 -10.76
N ALA A 281 -0.17 1.40 -10.79
CA ALA A 281 -1.27 1.32 -11.75
C ALA A 281 -0.78 1.54 -13.19
N CYS A 282 -1.03 0.58 -14.06
CA CYS A 282 -0.77 0.73 -15.49
C CYS A 282 -1.65 1.86 -16.07
N GLN A 283 -1.03 2.81 -16.77
CA GLN A 283 -1.66 4.04 -17.22
C GLN A 283 -2.83 3.78 -18.17
N GLY A 284 -4.04 4.18 -17.77
CA GLY A 284 -4.99 4.80 -18.71
C GLY A 284 -6.44 4.32 -18.71
N GLN A 285 -6.74 3.05 -18.50
CA GLN A 285 -8.11 2.57 -18.80
C GLN A 285 -9.11 2.90 -17.68
N ILE A 286 -8.89 2.40 -16.47
CA ILE A 286 -9.82 2.62 -15.35
C ILE A 286 -9.76 4.07 -14.85
N LYS A 287 -8.61 4.75 -14.87
CA LYS A 287 -8.51 6.19 -14.52
C LYS A 287 -9.34 7.08 -15.44
N ASN A 288 -9.44 6.73 -16.72
CA ASN A 288 -10.32 7.44 -17.66
C ASN A 288 -11.79 7.14 -17.35
N MET A 289 -12.14 5.89 -17.03
CA MET A 289 -13.48 5.54 -16.56
C MET A 289 -13.85 6.29 -15.26
N LEU A 290 -12.92 6.43 -14.32
CA LEU A 290 -13.09 7.16 -13.06
C LEU A 290 -13.39 8.65 -13.31
N LYS A 291 -12.69 9.25 -14.27
CA LYS A 291 -12.96 10.63 -14.72
C LYS A 291 -14.34 10.77 -15.37
N VAL A 292 -14.81 9.76 -16.11
CA VAL A 292 -16.15 9.75 -16.70
C VAL A 292 -17.22 9.60 -15.61
N TRP A 293 -17.02 8.69 -14.65
CA TRP A 293 -17.92 8.43 -13.53
C TRP A 293 -18.10 9.65 -12.62
N HIS A 294 -17.00 10.31 -12.22
CA HIS A 294 -17.09 11.53 -11.42
C HIS A 294 -17.79 12.68 -12.16
N ARG A 295 -17.67 12.72 -13.49
CA ARG A 295 -18.28 13.77 -14.32
C ARG A 295 -19.77 13.50 -14.57
N ASN A 296 -20.15 12.24 -14.75
CA ASN A 296 -21.52 11.81 -14.99
C ASN A 296 -21.91 10.74 -13.97
N LYS A 297 -22.41 11.18 -12.81
CA LYS A 297 -22.97 10.30 -11.77
C LYS A 297 -24.13 9.40 -12.25
N GLN A 298 -24.66 9.60 -13.46
CA GLN A 298 -25.91 8.98 -13.88
C GLN A 298 -25.88 7.99 -15.04
N LEU A 299 -24.83 7.86 -15.87
CA LEU A 299 -24.77 6.76 -16.86
C LEU A 299 -23.35 6.59 -17.40
N MET A 300 -22.75 5.44 -17.10
CA MET A 300 -21.60 4.93 -17.83
C MET A 300 -22.10 4.47 -19.21
N SER A 301 -21.42 4.82 -20.30
CA SER A 301 -21.90 4.46 -21.64
C SER A 301 -21.75 2.95 -21.90
N LEU A 302 -22.56 2.39 -22.80
CA LEU A 302 -22.51 0.96 -23.15
C LEU A 302 -21.12 0.54 -23.68
N SER A 303 -20.39 1.45 -24.33
CA SER A 303 -19.01 1.19 -24.80
C SER A 303 -17.98 1.15 -23.67
N ASP A 304 -18.15 1.99 -22.64
CA ASP A 304 -17.30 1.91 -21.44
C ASP A 304 -17.53 0.57 -20.71
N TRP A 305 -18.77 0.07 -20.76
CA TRP A 305 -19.13 -1.23 -20.19
C TRP A 305 -18.51 -2.43 -20.93
N THR A 306 -18.41 -2.38 -22.26
CA THR A 306 -17.72 -3.44 -23.03
C THR A 306 -16.23 -3.55 -22.68
N GLN A 307 -15.59 -2.43 -22.31
CA GLN A 307 -14.20 -2.43 -21.89
C GLN A 307 -14.03 -3.02 -20.48
N PHE A 308 -15.01 -2.80 -19.60
CA PHE A 308 -15.11 -3.48 -18.31
C PHE A 308 -15.41 -4.98 -18.48
N HIS A 309 -16.21 -5.37 -19.47
CA HIS A 309 -16.53 -6.78 -19.76
C HIS A 309 -15.31 -7.63 -20.11
N ASN A 310 -14.25 -7.03 -20.66
CA ASN A 310 -12.98 -7.73 -20.91
C ASN A 310 -12.21 -8.01 -19.60
N LEU A 311 -12.41 -7.24 -18.53
CA LEU A 311 -11.96 -7.59 -17.18
C LEU A 311 -12.80 -8.75 -16.61
N VAL A 312 -14.11 -8.77 -16.90
CA VAL A 312 -15.01 -9.87 -16.53
C VAL A 312 -14.65 -11.18 -17.25
N GLU A 313 -14.16 -11.11 -18.48
CA GLU A 313 -13.68 -12.28 -19.22
C GLU A 313 -12.39 -12.85 -18.62
N PHE A 314 -11.52 -11.99 -18.07
CA PHE A 314 -10.41 -12.41 -17.21
C PHE A 314 -10.91 -13.08 -15.92
N ASN A 315 -12.04 -12.67 -15.36
CA ASN A 315 -12.64 -13.36 -14.21
C ASN A 315 -13.20 -14.73 -14.50
N SER A 316 -13.81 -14.95 -15.67
CA SER A 316 -14.20 -16.31 -16.07
C SER A 316 -12.98 -17.24 -16.16
N TRP A 317 -11.79 -16.69 -16.41
CA TRP A 317 -10.52 -17.42 -16.38
C TRP A 317 -10.02 -17.66 -14.94
N VAL A 318 -10.19 -16.69 -14.04
CA VAL A 318 -9.84 -16.78 -12.61
C VAL A 318 -10.77 -17.71 -11.82
N GLU A 319 -12.08 -17.73 -12.08
CA GLU A 319 -13.04 -18.62 -11.40
C GLU A 319 -12.82 -20.11 -11.74
N GLY A 320 -12.19 -20.40 -12.89
CA GLY A 320 -11.73 -21.75 -13.24
C GLY A 320 -10.54 -22.25 -12.40
N LEU A 321 -9.85 -21.35 -11.68
CA LEU A 321 -8.66 -21.63 -10.85
C LEU A 321 -9.04 -21.78 -9.37
N SER A 322 -10.01 -22.63 -9.04
CA SER A 322 -10.63 -22.64 -7.70
C SER A 322 -9.81 -23.25 -6.54
N ALA A 323 -8.52 -23.58 -6.73
CA ALA A 323 -7.72 -24.24 -5.68
C ALA A 323 -6.46 -23.49 -5.22
N ASP A 324 -5.75 -22.77 -6.10
CA ASP A 324 -4.37 -22.32 -5.80
C ASP A 324 -4.07 -20.85 -6.19
N LEU A 325 -5.09 -19.99 -6.23
CA LEU A 325 -4.90 -18.56 -6.50
C LEU A 325 -4.07 -17.89 -5.41
N PRO A 326 -3.11 -17.00 -5.77
CA PRO A 326 -2.43 -16.15 -4.80
C PRO A 326 -3.43 -15.36 -3.95
N GLU A 327 -3.18 -15.25 -2.64
CA GLU A 327 -4.13 -14.65 -1.70
C GLU A 327 -4.54 -13.23 -2.10
N PHE A 328 -3.60 -12.39 -2.50
CA PHE A 328 -3.94 -11.02 -2.91
C PHE A 328 -4.81 -11.00 -4.17
N LEU A 329 -4.64 -11.97 -5.08
CA LEU A 329 -5.44 -12.08 -6.29
C LEU A 329 -6.88 -12.52 -5.96
N SER A 330 -7.06 -13.39 -4.97
CA SER A 330 -8.40 -13.77 -4.51
C SER A 330 -9.12 -12.59 -3.84
N VAL A 331 -8.38 -11.72 -3.13
CA VAL A 331 -8.93 -10.47 -2.59
C VAL A 331 -9.36 -9.52 -3.70
N LEU A 332 -8.55 -9.33 -4.74
CA LEU A 332 -8.93 -8.49 -5.89
C LEU A 332 -10.14 -9.05 -6.63
N GLY A 333 -10.21 -10.35 -6.87
CA GLY A 333 -11.37 -11.00 -7.49
C GLY A 333 -12.64 -10.86 -6.65
N LYS A 334 -12.53 -10.96 -5.32
CA LYS A 334 -13.66 -10.70 -4.40
C LYS A 334 -14.09 -9.24 -4.45
N LEU A 335 -13.15 -8.30 -4.44
CA LEU A 335 -13.42 -6.87 -4.54
C LEU A 335 -14.16 -6.55 -5.84
N GLU A 336 -13.79 -7.20 -6.93
CA GLU A 336 -14.48 -7.04 -8.20
C GLU A 336 -15.89 -7.64 -8.16
N ASN A 337 -16.05 -8.84 -7.63
CA ASN A 337 -17.37 -9.46 -7.47
C ASN A 337 -18.31 -8.61 -6.60
N ASP A 338 -17.79 -8.06 -5.49
CA ASP A 338 -18.52 -7.14 -4.63
C ASP A 338 -18.87 -5.83 -5.38
N PHE A 339 -17.96 -5.33 -6.22
CA PHE A 339 -18.19 -4.18 -7.10
C PHE A 339 -19.32 -4.45 -8.11
N GLN A 340 -19.26 -5.58 -8.83
CA GLN A 340 -20.27 -5.99 -9.80
C GLN A 340 -21.64 -6.15 -9.15
N PHE A 341 -21.70 -6.85 -8.01
CA PHE A 341 -22.96 -7.09 -7.31
C PHE A 341 -23.55 -5.79 -6.74
N SER A 342 -22.72 -4.94 -6.11
CA SER A 342 -23.15 -3.63 -5.60
C SER A 342 -23.72 -2.75 -6.70
N TRP A 343 -23.09 -2.75 -7.88
CA TRP A 343 -23.52 -1.98 -9.03
C TRP A 343 -24.87 -2.44 -9.59
N ILE A 344 -25.07 -3.76 -9.73
CA ILE A 344 -26.32 -4.33 -10.25
C ILE A 344 -27.50 -4.06 -9.31
N TRP A 345 -27.29 -4.17 -7.99
CA TRP A 345 -28.41 -4.25 -7.04
C TRP A 345 -28.66 -3.00 -6.20
N SER A 346 -27.62 -2.20 -5.90
CA SER A 346 -27.74 -1.18 -4.84
C SER A 346 -27.72 0.26 -5.33
N GLY A 347 -27.22 0.55 -6.54
CA GLY A 347 -27.05 1.91 -7.04
C GLY A 347 -26.17 2.82 -6.15
N ASN A 348 -25.55 2.27 -5.09
CA ASN A 348 -24.70 3.03 -4.20
C ASN A 348 -23.33 3.24 -4.81
N SER A 349 -22.81 4.46 -4.64
CA SER A 349 -21.47 4.79 -5.09
C SER A 349 -20.43 4.04 -4.26
N LEU A 350 -19.71 3.12 -4.89
CA LEU A 350 -18.45 2.65 -4.33
C LEU A 350 -17.51 3.84 -4.08
N THR A 351 -16.62 3.68 -3.09
CA THR A 351 -15.61 4.68 -2.78
C THR A 351 -14.56 4.69 -3.89
N ALA A 352 -14.04 5.88 -4.24
CA ALA A 352 -12.98 6.03 -5.23
C ALA A 352 -11.74 5.17 -4.91
N GLU A 353 -11.53 4.86 -3.63
CA GLU A 353 -10.48 3.99 -3.11
C GLU A 353 -10.60 2.54 -3.64
N THR A 354 -11.77 1.93 -3.57
CA THR A 354 -11.98 0.55 -4.07
C THR A 354 -11.75 0.41 -5.58
N LEU A 355 -12.09 1.44 -6.36
CA LEU A 355 -11.76 1.50 -7.78
C LEU A 355 -10.26 1.72 -8.02
N GLY A 356 -9.58 2.42 -7.10
CA GLY A 356 -8.14 2.59 -7.08
C GLY A 356 -7.43 1.24 -7.06
N ASP A 357 -7.84 0.37 -6.14
CA ASP A 357 -7.25 -0.95 -5.95
C ASP A 357 -7.52 -1.90 -7.14
N LEU A 358 -8.70 -1.81 -7.76
CA LEU A 358 -9.02 -2.58 -8.98
C LEU A 358 -8.12 -2.22 -10.18
N ASN A 359 -7.42 -1.08 -10.18
CA ASN A 359 -6.40 -0.80 -11.21
C ASN A 359 -5.25 -1.82 -11.19
N LEU A 360 -5.03 -2.48 -10.06
CA LEU A 360 -4.01 -3.53 -9.93
C LEU A 360 -4.45 -4.83 -10.60
N PHE A 361 -5.76 -5.01 -10.79
CA PHE A 361 -6.35 -6.19 -11.42
C PHE A 361 -6.42 -6.03 -12.95
N THR A 362 -5.26 -5.81 -13.57
CA THR A 362 -5.11 -5.65 -15.03
C THR A 362 -4.28 -6.77 -15.61
N PRO A 363 -4.57 -7.26 -16.84
CA PRO A 363 -3.76 -8.26 -17.52
C PRO A 363 -2.34 -7.76 -17.86
N MET A 364 -2.07 -6.46 -17.71
CA MET A 364 -0.72 -5.89 -17.84
C MET A 364 0.19 -6.24 -16.67
N HIS A 365 -0.38 -6.69 -15.54
CA HIS A 365 0.39 -7.20 -14.41
C HIS A 365 0.52 -8.72 -14.51
N SER A 366 1.76 -9.21 -14.38
CA SER A 366 1.96 -10.62 -14.09
C SER A 366 1.75 -10.86 -12.60
N PHE A 367 0.86 -11.78 -12.24
CA PHE A 367 0.63 -12.18 -10.84
C PHE A 367 1.47 -13.39 -10.43
N TYR A 368 2.29 -13.90 -11.35
CA TYR A 368 3.06 -15.12 -11.18
C TYR A 368 4.52 -14.90 -11.58
N PRO A 369 5.47 -15.56 -10.88
CA PRO A 369 6.87 -15.47 -11.25
C PRO A 369 7.12 -16.03 -12.65
N ASN A 370 8.01 -15.40 -13.40
CA ASN A 370 8.30 -15.80 -14.80
C ASN A 370 8.81 -17.24 -14.94
N ALA A 371 9.37 -17.81 -13.87
CA ALA A 371 9.92 -19.15 -13.84
C ALA A 371 8.89 -20.25 -13.55
N VAL A 372 7.64 -19.90 -13.18
CA VAL A 372 6.63 -20.83 -12.68
C VAL A 372 5.42 -20.84 -13.61
N SER A 373 5.06 -22.02 -14.14
CA SER A 373 3.84 -22.23 -14.91
C SER A 373 2.83 -23.02 -14.06
N PHE A 374 1.84 -22.32 -13.50
CA PHE A 374 0.86 -22.90 -12.56
C PHE A 374 0.00 -24.02 -13.17
N PHE A 375 -0.04 -24.15 -14.49
CA PHE A 375 -0.88 -25.11 -15.20
C PHE A 375 -0.27 -26.50 -15.37
N THR A 376 1.01 -26.68 -15.05
CA THR A 376 1.76 -27.89 -15.48
C THR A 376 2.44 -28.66 -14.37
N GLU A 377 2.64 -28.09 -13.17
CA GLU A 377 3.42 -28.75 -12.12
C GLU A 377 2.89 -28.49 -10.71
N ASN A 378 2.92 -29.52 -9.86
CA ASN A 378 2.71 -29.39 -8.42
C ASN A 378 3.98 -28.81 -7.78
N PHE A 379 4.01 -27.51 -7.53
CA PHE A 379 5.17 -26.86 -6.90
C PHE A 379 5.13 -27.00 -5.39
N SER A 380 6.29 -27.24 -4.78
CA SER A 380 6.44 -27.05 -3.34
C SER A 380 6.50 -25.56 -3.00
N LEU A 381 5.95 -25.18 -1.84
CA LEU A 381 5.97 -23.79 -1.36
C LEU A 381 7.38 -23.19 -1.36
N ALA A 382 8.40 -24.00 -1.07
CA ALA A 382 9.80 -23.58 -1.07
C ALA A 382 10.32 -23.21 -2.47
N ILE A 383 9.91 -23.93 -3.52
CA ILE A 383 10.30 -23.62 -4.91
C ILE A 383 9.64 -22.32 -5.37
N LEU A 384 8.36 -22.14 -5.05
CA LEU A 384 7.62 -20.92 -5.38
C LEU A 384 8.22 -19.71 -4.65
N GLN A 385 8.47 -19.83 -3.35
CA GLN A 385 9.09 -18.79 -2.54
C GLN A 385 10.49 -18.43 -3.06
N GLY A 386 11.30 -19.42 -3.45
CA GLY A 386 12.61 -19.17 -4.05
C GLY A 386 12.54 -18.46 -5.40
N SER A 387 11.51 -18.76 -6.21
CA SER A 387 11.28 -18.10 -7.50
C SER A 387 10.83 -16.65 -7.33
N ILE A 388 9.92 -16.39 -6.38
CA ILE A 388 9.50 -15.03 -6.00
C ILE A 388 10.71 -14.22 -5.52
N GLU A 389 11.50 -14.76 -4.58
CA GLU A 389 12.69 -14.10 -4.07
C GLU A 389 13.67 -13.76 -5.19
N LYS A 390 13.90 -14.68 -6.12
CA LYS A 390 14.79 -14.47 -7.26
C LYS A 390 14.35 -13.28 -8.12
N GLU A 391 13.05 -13.15 -8.37
CA GLU A 391 12.48 -12.10 -9.20
C GLU A 391 12.45 -10.73 -8.48
N VAL A 392 12.19 -10.72 -7.17
CA VAL A 392 12.23 -9.50 -6.36
C VAL A 392 13.65 -8.96 -6.26
N VAL A 393 14.66 -9.82 -6.01
CA VAL A 393 16.07 -9.43 -5.84
C VAL A 393 16.71 -8.93 -7.15
N GLN A 394 16.15 -9.29 -8.31
CA GLN A 394 16.58 -8.77 -9.60
C GLN A 394 16.34 -7.25 -9.74
N CYS A 395 15.44 -6.66 -8.93
CA CYS A 395 15.06 -5.24 -9.01
C CYS A 395 14.57 -4.82 -10.41
N GLY A 396 13.86 -5.73 -11.09
CA GLY A 396 13.09 -5.39 -12.28
C GLY A 396 11.84 -4.60 -11.90
N LYS A 397 10.91 -4.39 -12.85
CA LYS A 397 9.59 -3.79 -12.59
C LYS A 397 8.69 -4.80 -11.87
N THR A 398 9.10 -5.22 -10.68
CA THR A 398 8.49 -6.28 -9.89
C THR A 398 8.24 -5.78 -8.47
N VAL A 399 7.10 -6.17 -7.92
CA VAL A 399 6.69 -5.85 -6.56
C VAL A 399 6.25 -7.14 -5.87
N PHE A 400 6.65 -7.29 -4.62
CA PHE A 400 6.16 -8.34 -3.75
C PHE A 400 5.01 -7.78 -2.91
N ILE A 401 3.80 -8.30 -3.10
CA ILE A 401 2.61 -7.88 -2.36
C ILE A 401 2.28 -8.94 -1.32
N ALA A 402 2.17 -8.50 -0.06
CA ALA A 402 1.79 -9.36 1.04
C ALA A 402 1.11 -8.52 2.13
N LYS A 403 0.58 -9.21 3.14
CA LYS A 403 0.06 -8.56 4.35
C LYS A 403 1.15 -7.75 5.05
N SER A 404 0.77 -6.66 5.70
CA SER A 404 1.68 -5.77 6.43
C SER A 404 2.56 -6.49 7.48
N SER A 405 2.03 -7.55 8.12
CA SER A 405 2.81 -8.35 9.07
C SER A 405 3.87 -9.22 8.39
N GLU A 406 3.52 -9.85 7.28
CA GLU A 406 4.37 -10.76 6.51
C GLU A 406 5.41 -10.01 5.68
N ILE A 407 5.03 -8.86 5.13
CA ILE A 407 5.94 -8.07 4.30
C ILE A 407 7.07 -7.44 5.10
N ARG A 408 6.83 -7.06 6.36
CA ARG A 408 7.86 -6.51 7.24
C ARG A 408 8.92 -7.58 7.54
N MET A 409 8.45 -8.81 7.77
CA MET A 409 9.28 -9.99 7.95
C MET A 409 10.10 -10.32 6.70
N GLU A 410 9.50 -10.20 5.51
CA GLU A 410 10.19 -10.40 4.24
C GLU A 410 11.22 -9.29 3.97
N TYR A 411 10.87 -8.04 4.26
CA TYR A 411 11.76 -6.88 4.16
C TYR A 411 13.00 -7.05 5.05
N GLU A 412 12.83 -7.43 6.31
CA GLU A 412 13.94 -7.68 7.24
C GLU A 412 14.85 -8.81 6.73
N PHE A 413 14.24 -9.89 6.22
CA PHE A 413 14.97 -11.01 5.63
C PHE A 413 15.80 -10.56 4.40
N LEU A 414 15.16 -9.91 3.43
CA LEU A 414 15.80 -9.48 2.18
C LEU A 414 16.89 -8.44 2.44
N THR A 415 16.64 -7.45 3.29
CA THR A 415 17.63 -6.42 3.66
C THR A 415 18.85 -7.02 4.33
N ARG A 416 18.65 -8.03 5.20
CA ARG A 416 19.74 -8.73 5.89
C ARG A 416 20.55 -9.63 4.95
N LYS A 417 19.89 -10.32 4.02
CA LYS A 417 20.54 -11.27 3.10
C LYS A 417 21.15 -10.60 1.87
N TYR A 418 20.61 -9.46 1.47
CA TYR A 418 20.99 -8.74 0.25
C TYR A 418 21.38 -7.28 0.54
N PRO A 419 22.46 -7.03 1.31
CA PRO A 419 22.81 -5.69 1.81
C PRO A 419 23.20 -4.68 0.71
N ARG A 420 23.48 -5.15 -0.51
CA ARG A 420 23.79 -4.29 -1.67
C ARG A 420 22.54 -3.84 -2.43
N LYS A 421 21.36 -4.35 -2.06
CA LYS A 421 20.09 -3.98 -2.66
C LYS A 421 19.33 -3.12 -1.65
N LYS A 422 18.86 -1.96 -2.10
CA LYS A 422 18.00 -1.10 -1.30
C LYS A 422 16.56 -1.49 -1.57
N PHE A 423 15.95 -2.20 -0.63
CA PHE A 423 14.53 -2.49 -0.68
C PHE A 423 13.75 -1.34 -0.05
N LEU A 424 12.54 -1.13 -0.55
CA LEU A 424 11.62 -0.08 -0.17
C LEU A 424 10.26 -0.70 0.07
N LEU A 425 9.65 -0.32 1.19
CA LEU A 425 8.30 -0.73 1.56
C LEU A 425 7.34 0.40 1.19
N SER A 426 6.13 0.04 0.75
CA SER A 426 5.08 1.01 0.48
C SER A 426 4.63 1.75 1.73
N ASP A 427 4.43 3.05 1.63
CA ASP A 427 3.99 3.90 2.75
C ASP A 427 2.53 3.65 3.13
N GLN A 428 1.75 3.14 2.18
CA GLN A 428 0.32 2.90 2.33
C GLN A 428 0.01 1.41 2.25
N ALA A 429 -0.97 1.00 3.06
CA ALA A 429 -1.59 -0.32 2.98
C ALA A 429 -3.00 -0.18 2.39
N ILE A 430 -3.35 -1.05 1.44
CA ILE A 430 -4.69 -1.12 0.84
C ILE A 430 -5.48 -2.27 1.44
N GLN A 431 -6.80 -2.23 1.26
CA GLN A 431 -7.70 -3.27 1.77
C GLN A 431 -7.49 -3.54 3.28
N ASN A 432 -7.37 -2.47 4.07
CA ASN A 432 -7.20 -2.57 5.51
C ASN A 432 -8.43 -3.24 6.13
N TYR A 433 -8.21 -4.43 6.69
CA TYR A 433 -9.25 -5.26 7.27
C TYR A 433 -8.88 -5.59 8.72
N PRO A 434 -9.84 -5.53 9.67
CA PRO A 434 -9.59 -5.96 11.03
C PRO A 434 -9.27 -7.45 11.05
N THR A 435 -8.29 -7.85 11.84
CA THR A 435 -7.96 -9.26 12.09
C THR A 435 -8.20 -9.59 13.55
N GLY A 436 -8.43 -10.87 13.83
CA GLY A 436 -8.56 -11.35 15.21
C GLY A 436 -9.37 -12.63 15.33
N LEU A 437 -10.14 -12.71 16.41
CA LEU A 437 -10.94 -13.88 16.79
C LEU A 437 -12.41 -13.64 16.50
N ALA A 438 -13.08 -14.61 15.87
CA ALA A 438 -14.53 -14.56 15.68
C ALA A 438 -15.19 -15.70 16.46
N PHE A 439 -16.20 -15.36 17.26
CA PHE A 439 -16.95 -16.30 18.08
C PHE A 439 -18.39 -16.32 17.61
N GLN A 440 -18.89 -17.50 17.25
CA GLN A 440 -20.31 -17.69 16.95
C GLN A 440 -21.07 -18.15 18.20
N PHE A 441 -22.27 -17.59 18.37
CA PHE A 441 -23.14 -17.79 19.53
C PHE A 441 -22.46 -17.43 20.87
N PRO A 442 -21.88 -16.21 21.00
CA PRO A 442 -21.02 -15.80 22.11
C PRO A 442 -21.73 -15.62 23.46
N LEU A 443 -23.05 -15.74 23.50
CA LEU A 443 -23.88 -15.18 24.58
C LEU A 443 -23.38 -15.55 25.98
N ARG A 444 -22.82 -14.53 26.67
CA ARG A 444 -22.31 -14.56 28.06
C ARG A 444 -21.23 -15.61 28.34
N SER A 445 -20.48 -16.03 27.33
CA SER A 445 -19.40 -17.00 27.52
C SER A 445 -18.22 -16.44 28.31
N ARG A 446 -17.73 -17.23 29.28
CA ARG A 446 -16.48 -16.96 30.01
C ARG A 446 -15.24 -17.08 29.13
N VAL A 447 -15.34 -17.86 28.05
CA VAL A 447 -14.27 -18.02 27.05
C VAL A 447 -13.93 -16.67 26.45
N ILE A 448 -14.94 -15.94 25.98
CA ILE A 448 -14.74 -14.66 25.29
C ILE A 448 -14.13 -13.62 26.22
N GLN A 449 -14.58 -13.56 27.47
CA GLN A 449 -13.98 -12.68 28.48
C GLN A 449 -12.50 -13.02 28.71
N SER A 450 -12.16 -14.30 28.70
CA SER A 450 -10.78 -14.77 28.86
C SER A 450 -9.91 -14.40 27.65
N PHE A 451 -10.42 -14.61 26.43
CA PHE A 451 -9.73 -14.21 25.21
C PHE A 451 -9.58 -12.69 25.11
N ASN A 452 -10.61 -11.90 25.47
CA ASN A 452 -10.49 -10.45 25.55
C ASN A 452 -9.34 -10.04 26.48
N GLY A 453 -9.25 -10.62 27.69
CA GLY A 453 -8.15 -10.35 28.60
C GLY A 453 -6.77 -10.71 28.03
N ILE A 454 -6.66 -11.80 27.27
CA ILE A 454 -5.40 -12.22 26.62
C ILE A 454 -5.01 -11.30 25.45
N VAL A 455 -6.00 -10.80 24.70
CA VAL A 455 -5.79 -9.84 23.61
C VAL A 455 -5.43 -8.46 24.19
N GLU A 456 -6.18 -7.98 25.18
CA GLU A 456 -5.94 -6.71 25.86
C GLU A 456 -4.58 -6.65 26.56
N THR A 457 -4.09 -7.78 27.10
CA THR A 457 -2.74 -7.85 27.69
C THR A 457 -1.62 -7.94 26.65
N GLY A 458 -1.93 -8.06 25.36
CA GLY A 458 -0.94 -8.16 24.27
C GLY A 458 -0.29 -9.54 24.14
N ILE A 459 -0.72 -10.53 24.92
CA ILE A 459 -0.19 -11.90 24.86
C ILE A 459 -0.50 -12.51 23.50
N TRP A 460 -1.75 -12.36 23.02
CA TRP A 460 -2.14 -12.90 21.72
C TRP A 460 -1.28 -12.36 20.57
N GLY A 461 -1.11 -11.04 20.49
CA GLY A 461 -0.30 -10.38 19.46
C GLY A 461 1.18 -10.75 19.52
N HIS A 462 1.71 -11.06 20.72
CA HIS A 462 3.07 -11.57 20.85
C HIS A 462 3.24 -12.95 20.19
N PHE A 463 2.30 -13.88 20.41
CA PHE A 463 2.33 -15.19 19.78
C PHE A 463 2.16 -15.10 18.26
N GLU A 464 1.25 -14.25 17.76
CA GLU A 464 1.10 -13.99 16.32
C GLU A 464 2.42 -13.49 15.68
N SER A 465 3.11 -12.56 16.35
CA SER A 465 4.40 -12.05 15.88
C SER A 465 5.50 -13.11 15.90
N GLU A 466 5.55 -13.96 16.92
CA GLU A 466 6.58 -15.01 17.03
C GLU A 466 6.35 -16.12 16.00
N GLU A 467 5.10 -16.55 15.78
CA GLU A 467 4.78 -17.53 14.73
C GLU A 467 5.21 -17.03 13.35
N THR A 468 4.95 -15.75 13.05
CA THR A 468 5.38 -15.14 11.79
C THR A 468 6.90 -15.03 11.70
N ARG A 469 7.59 -14.75 12.82
CA ARG A 469 9.07 -14.68 12.88
C ARG A 469 9.76 -15.98 12.55
N VAL A 470 9.19 -17.09 13.01
CA VAL A 470 9.76 -18.42 12.81
C VAL A 470 9.76 -18.82 11.32
N LYS A 471 8.80 -18.33 10.51
CA LYS A 471 8.71 -18.63 9.07
C LYS A 471 10.01 -18.32 8.30
N ASN A 472 10.68 -17.21 8.62
CA ASN A 472 11.91 -16.78 7.93
C ASN A 472 13.22 -17.13 8.68
N PHE A 473 13.17 -17.64 9.92
CA PHE A 473 14.36 -17.83 10.75
C PHE A 473 15.36 -18.85 10.15
N ASN A 474 14.86 -19.96 9.62
CA ASN A 474 15.67 -21.03 9.02
C ASN A 474 15.74 -20.97 7.49
N ARG A 475 15.20 -19.91 6.87
CA ARG A 475 15.16 -19.78 5.40
C ARG A 475 16.55 -19.48 4.85
N THR A 476 16.96 -20.24 3.84
CA THR A 476 18.16 -19.99 3.05
C THR A 476 17.83 -19.04 1.89
N PRO A 477 18.71 -18.06 1.58
CA PRO A 477 18.48 -17.17 0.46
C PRO A 477 18.45 -17.94 -0.86
N ALA A 478 17.52 -17.59 -1.75
CA ALA A 478 17.32 -18.26 -3.04
C ALA A 478 18.45 -17.98 -4.02
N ILE A 479 19.05 -16.79 -3.93
CA ILE A 479 20.24 -16.41 -4.68
C ILE A 479 21.40 -16.26 -3.70
N VAL A 480 22.46 -17.05 -3.90
CA VAL A 480 23.77 -16.73 -3.34
C VAL A 480 24.37 -15.67 -4.26
N ILE A 481 24.34 -14.40 -3.86
CA ILE A 481 25.05 -13.37 -4.61
C ILE A 481 26.53 -13.69 -4.47
N GLU A 482 27.11 -14.30 -5.51
CA GLU A 482 28.56 -14.31 -5.65
C GLU A 482 29.02 -12.86 -5.56
N GLN A 483 29.99 -12.59 -4.70
CA GLN A 483 30.73 -11.33 -4.68
C GLN A 483 31.50 -11.20 -5.99
N SER A 484 30.79 -11.05 -7.10
CA SER A 484 31.38 -10.64 -8.36
C SER A 484 31.90 -9.22 -8.12
N ASN A 485 33.22 -9.10 -8.12
CA ASN A 485 33.96 -7.85 -7.98
C ASN A 485 33.75 -6.88 -9.16
N ASN A 486 32.81 -7.18 -10.05
CA ASN A 486 32.46 -6.37 -11.20
C ASN A 486 31.04 -5.86 -11.02
N ILE A 487 30.87 -4.90 -10.11
CA ILE A 487 29.84 -3.88 -10.34
C ILE A 487 30.29 -3.19 -11.62
N ILE A 488 29.76 -3.65 -12.75
CA ILE A 488 29.69 -2.80 -13.93
C ILE A 488 28.78 -1.67 -13.46
N LEU A 489 29.38 -0.60 -12.94
CA LEU A 489 28.77 0.71 -12.97
C LEU A 489 28.55 0.95 -14.46
N THR A 490 27.40 0.49 -14.94
CA THR A 490 26.83 1.01 -16.17
C THR A 490 26.83 2.51 -15.91
N ASN A 491 27.65 3.22 -16.66
CA ASN A 491 27.74 4.66 -16.55
C ASN A 491 26.32 5.21 -16.77
N ILE A 492 25.61 5.49 -15.67
CA ILE A 492 24.28 6.09 -15.62
C ILE A 492 24.29 7.49 -16.28
N ALA A 493 25.48 7.99 -16.60
CA ALA A 493 25.73 9.17 -17.41
C ALA A 493 25.52 8.99 -18.93
N THR A 494 25.00 7.86 -19.44
CA THR A 494 24.39 7.83 -20.78
C THR A 494 23.03 8.56 -20.74
N LEU A 495 23.10 9.89 -20.61
CA LEU A 495 21.99 10.78 -20.96
C LEU A 495 21.69 10.58 -22.44
N ASN A 496 20.77 9.66 -22.74
CA ASN A 496 20.24 9.41 -24.06
C ASN A 496 19.64 10.71 -24.63
N GLY A 497 20.42 11.46 -25.40
CA GLY A 497 19.98 12.44 -26.41
C GLY A 497 19.31 13.74 -25.93
N ALA A 498 18.80 13.83 -24.71
CA ALA A 498 18.01 14.99 -24.25
C ALA A 498 18.84 16.24 -23.94
N LEU A 499 20.05 16.08 -23.39
CA LEU A 499 20.96 17.20 -23.13
C LEU A 499 21.44 17.90 -24.42
N PRO A 500 21.88 17.15 -25.45
CA PRO A 500 22.18 17.74 -26.75
C PRO A 500 21.01 18.56 -27.33
N THR A 501 19.77 18.13 -27.15
CA THR A 501 18.60 18.86 -27.68
C THR A 501 18.38 20.19 -26.98
N VAL A 502 18.59 20.26 -25.67
CA VAL A 502 18.52 21.52 -24.91
C VAL A 502 19.62 22.48 -25.36
N PHE A 503 20.87 22.01 -25.46
CA PHE A 503 21.98 22.84 -25.94
C PHE A 503 21.79 23.31 -27.39
N ILE A 504 21.20 22.48 -28.26
CA ILE A 504 20.85 22.85 -29.63
C ILE A 504 19.74 23.92 -29.62
N LEU A 505 18.69 23.76 -28.81
CA LEU A 505 17.59 24.73 -28.74
C LEU A 505 18.03 26.06 -28.15
N THR A 506 18.83 26.07 -27.07
CA THR A 506 19.39 27.31 -26.52
C THR A 506 20.40 27.94 -27.47
N GLY A 507 21.17 27.14 -28.20
CA GLY A 507 22.05 27.61 -29.27
C GLY A 507 21.29 28.27 -30.43
N ILE A 508 20.16 27.69 -30.85
CA ILE A 508 19.30 28.27 -31.90
C ILE A 508 18.65 29.57 -31.41
N VAL A 509 18.13 29.63 -30.18
CA VAL A 509 17.54 30.85 -29.63
C VAL A 509 18.60 31.95 -29.44
N GLY A 510 19.80 31.59 -28.99
CA GLY A 510 20.95 32.49 -28.93
C GLY A 510 21.36 33.01 -30.31
N HIS A 511 21.38 32.14 -31.32
CA HIS A 511 21.74 32.53 -32.68
C HIS A 511 20.68 33.40 -33.36
N VAL A 512 19.39 33.10 -33.14
CA VAL A 512 18.28 33.89 -33.67
C VAL A 512 18.19 35.26 -32.99
N SER A 513 18.45 35.35 -31.69
CA SER A 513 18.50 36.63 -30.98
C SER A 513 19.69 37.49 -31.44
N ASP A 514 20.87 36.92 -31.64
CA ASP A 514 22.03 37.63 -32.21
C ASP A 514 21.78 38.12 -33.65
N GLN A 515 21.12 37.31 -34.49
CA GLN A 515 20.72 37.74 -35.83
C GLN A 515 19.64 38.84 -35.81
N MET A 516 18.64 38.74 -34.94
CA MET A 516 17.60 39.78 -34.82
C MET A 516 18.18 41.11 -34.32
N VAL A 517 19.14 41.07 -33.38
CA VAL A 517 19.84 42.28 -32.92
C VAL A 517 20.68 42.90 -34.03
N LYS A 518 21.41 42.09 -34.82
CA LYS A 518 22.17 42.58 -35.99
C LYS A 518 21.27 43.19 -37.05
N HIS A 519 20.12 42.58 -37.34
CA HIS A 519 19.14 43.13 -38.29
C HIS A 519 18.48 44.42 -37.79
N ALA A 520 18.09 44.48 -36.52
CA ALA A 520 17.56 45.71 -35.93
C ALA A 520 18.61 46.84 -35.95
N PHE A 521 19.87 46.52 -35.69
CA PHE A 521 20.97 47.49 -35.76
C PHE A 521 21.20 48.00 -37.19
N LEU A 522 21.17 47.13 -38.20
CA LEU A 522 21.27 47.51 -39.62
C LEU A 522 20.09 48.38 -40.08
N VAL A 523 18.87 48.10 -39.62
CA VAL A 523 17.69 48.91 -39.94
C VAL A 523 17.79 50.31 -39.31
N VAL A 524 18.25 50.40 -38.06
CA VAL A 524 18.43 51.69 -37.38
C VAL A 524 19.58 52.50 -38.01
N VAL A 525 20.68 51.86 -38.39
CA VAL A 525 21.80 52.53 -39.08
C VAL A 525 21.38 52.96 -40.50
N GLY A 526 20.61 52.15 -41.22
CA GLY A 526 20.07 52.50 -42.54
C GLY A 526 19.09 53.68 -42.49
N LEU A 527 18.24 53.75 -41.47
CA LEU A 527 17.33 54.89 -41.23
C LEU A 527 18.08 56.17 -40.83
N TYR A 528 19.25 56.05 -40.22
CA TYR A 528 20.12 57.19 -39.88
C TYR A 528 21.00 57.67 -41.05
N ALA A 529 21.31 56.80 -42.02
CA ALA A 529 22.05 57.17 -43.23
C ALA A 529 21.14 57.75 -44.32
N ALA A 530 19.83 57.48 -44.26
CA ALA A 530 18.82 58.02 -45.19
C ALA A 530 18.26 59.39 -44.77
N LYS A 531 18.86 60.04 -43.77
CA LYS A 531 18.47 61.34 -43.23
C LYS A 531 19.70 62.22 -43.11
#